data_AF-A0A958IA32-F1
#
_entry.id   AF-A0A958IA32-F1
#
_cell.length_a   1.000
_cell.length_b   1.000
_cell.length_c   1.000
_cell.angle_alpha   90.00
_cell.angle_beta   90.00
_cell.angle_gamma   90.00
#
_symmetry.space_group_name_H-M   'P 1'
#
loop_
_entity.id
_entity.type
_entity.pdbx_description
1 polymer ?
#
loop_
_entity_poly.entity_id
_entity_poly.type
_entity_poly.pdbx_seq_one_letter_code
_entity_poly.pdbx_strand_id
1 'polypeptide(L)'
;MKINGYTIIDELSQGPISTVFLGRQDALNRQVFIKRLNTQWLGENDLRERFRREALICARLNHPNIVQVIDVGTEPDNLYIISEYVNGVNLGAFLKAQPDLPIAMVLWLSREIIQGLAYAHEHGILHRDIKPENIMLSRDGGVKISDFGLARAEDLPSLTFQGEVVGTPAYMSPEQARLGTVDQRSDLFSLG
;
A
#
# COMPACT_ATOMS: atom_id res chain seq x y z
N MET A 1 18.85 -0.62 -13.60
CA MET A 1 18.53 0.81 -13.34
C MET A 1 18.87 1.13 -11.89
N LYS A 2 19.30 2.36 -11.57
CA LYS A 2 19.59 2.78 -10.19
C LYS A 2 18.80 4.04 -9.83
N ILE A 3 18.42 4.17 -8.57
CA ILE A 3 17.74 5.32 -7.98
C ILE A 3 18.41 5.60 -6.64
N ASN A 4 19.10 6.73 -6.48
CA ASN A 4 19.64 7.24 -5.20
C ASN A 4 20.15 6.18 -4.18
N GLY A 5 21.13 5.36 -4.57
CA GLY A 5 21.68 4.31 -3.69
C GLY A 5 20.87 3.01 -3.62
N TYR A 6 19.83 2.87 -4.45
CA TYR A 6 19.05 1.67 -4.65
C TYR A 6 19.24 1.13 -6.07
N THR A 7 19.46 -0.18 -6.19
CA THR A 7 19.51 -0.90 -7.46
C THR A 7 18.15 -1.57 -7.70
N ILE A 8 17.50 -1.29 -8.83
CA ILE A 8 16.29 -2.00 -9.25
C ILE A 8 16.69 -3.39 -9.76
N ILE A 9 16.03 -4.42 -9.21
CA ILE A 9 16.23 -5.83 -9.56
C ILE A 9 15.16 -6.27 -10.54
N ASP A 10 13.89 -6.03 -10.22
CA ASP A 10 12.75 -6.52 -11.02
C ASP A 10 11.56 -5.57 -10.94
N GLU A 11 10.70 -5.58 -11.94
CA GLU A 11 9.41 -4.90 -11.94
C GLU A 11 8.33 -5.89 -11.49
N LEU A 12 7.63 -5.57 -10.40
CA LEU A 12 6.65 -6.48 -9.80
C LEU A 12 5.23 -6.17 -10.28
N SER A 13 4.91 -4.89 -10.43
CA SER A 13 3.61 -4.46 -10.92
C SER A 13 3.66 -3.07 -11.52
N GLN A 14 2.90 -2.88 -12.59
CA GLN A 14 2.68 -1.58 -13.21
C GLN A 14 1.23 -1.17 -12.99
N GLY A 15 1.01 -0.16 -12.15
CA GLY A 15 -0.28 0.46 -11.94
C GLY A 15 -0.46 1.72 -12.79
N PRO A 16 -1.68 2.29 -12.83
CA PRO A 16 -1.97 3.50 -13.59
C PRO A 16 -1.16 4.72 -13.10
N ILE A 17 -0.95 4.83 -11.79
CA ILE A 17 -0.29 5.98 -11.15
C ILE A 17 1.18 5.70 -10.86
N SER A 18 1.50 4.51 -10.35
CA SER A 18 2.83 4.13 -9.91
C SER A 18 3.20 2.72 -10.35
N THR A 19 4.50 2.47 -10.42
CA THR A 19 5.09 1.16 -10.69
C THR A 19 5.84 0.69 -9.44
N VAL A 20 5.67 -0.58 -9.07
CA VAL A 20 6.34 -1.20 -7.92
C VAL A 20 7.45 -2.11 -8.40
N PHE A 21 8.63 -1.94 -7.83
CA PHE A 21 9.82 -2.70 -8.15
C PHE A 21 10.34 -3.44 -6.93
N LEU A 22 10.95 -4.61 -7.16
CA LEU A 22 11.90 -5.19 -6.22
C LEU A 22 13.24 -4.46 -6.41
N GLY A 23 13.78 -3.97 -5.31
CA GLY A 23 15.07 -3.30 -5.30
C GLY A 23 16.00 -3.84 -4.22
N ARG A 24 17.22 -3.29 -4.22
CA ARG A 24 18.22 -3.50 -3.19
C ARG A 24 18.83 -2.17 -2.79
N GLN A 25 18.89 -1.91 -1.48
CA GLN A 25 19.65 -0.80 -0.94
C GLN A 25 21.14 -1.14 -0.97
N ASP A 26 21.93 -0.40 -1.75
CA ASP A 26 23.33 -0.73 -2.03
C ASP A 26 24.20 -0.70 -0.76
N ALA A 27 24.00 0.31 0.11
CA ALA A 27 24.81 0.51 1.31
C ALA A 27 24.65 -0.60 2.37
N LEU A 28 23.46 -1.21 2.46
CA LEU A 28 23.14 -2.24 3.46
C LEU A 28 22.98 -3.63 2.86
N ASN A 29 23.07 -3.75 1.52
CA ASN A 29 22.85 -4.98 0.78
C ASN A 29 21.54 -5.72 1.17
N ARG A 30 20.47 -4.97 1.43
CA ARG A 30 19.15 -5.53 1.79
C ARG A 30 18.12 -5.28 0.70
N GLN A 31 17.16 -6.19 0.55
CA GLN A 31 16.04 -6.03 -0.36
C GLN A 31 15.05 -4.99 0.16
N VAL A 32 14.40 -4.29 -0.76
CA VAL A 32 13.38 -3.28 -0.51
C VAL A 32 12.32 -3.32 -1.60
N PHE A 33 11.12 -2.83 -1.31
CA PHE A 33 10.17 -2.47 -2.37
C PHE A 33 10.33 -0.99 -2.72
N ILE A 34 10.24 -0.68 -4.01
CA ILE A 34 10.35 0.68 -4.53
C ILE A 34 9.06 0.98 -5.28
N LYS A 35 8.20 1.82 -4.72
CA LYS A 35 7.02 2.33 -5.42
C LYS A 35 7.36 3.69 -6.02
N ARG A 36 7.42 3.77 -7.35
CA ARG A 36 7.80 5.01 -8.07
C ARG A 36 6.61 5.55 -8.84
N LEU A 37 6.44 6.87 -8.82
CA LEU A 37 5.46 7.54 -9.66
C LEU A 37 5.78 7.33 -11.15
N ASN A 38 4.77 7.05 -11.97
CA ASN A 38 4.97 6.86 -13.40
C ASN A 38 5.37 8.19 -14.06
N THR A 39 6.30 8.13 -15.01
CA THR A 39 6.90 9.33 -15.64
C THR A 39 5.88 10.24 -16.32
N GLN A 40 4.80 9.67 -16.85
CA GLN A 40 3.69 10.42 -17.48
C GLN A 40 2.99 11.39 -16.51
N TRP A 41 3.10 11.17 -15.20
CA TRP A 41 2.49 12.03 -14.18
C TRP A 41 3.45 13.04 -13.55
N LEU A 42 4.71 13.08 -13.98
CA LEU A 42 5.69 14.05 -13.44
C LEU A 42 5.33 15.50 -13.76
N GLY A 43 4.55 15.75 -14.81
CA GLY A 43 4.03 17.09 -15.14
C GLY A 43 2.85 17.55 -14.26
N GLU A 44 2.17 16.61 -13.59
CA GLU A 44 0.95 16.89 -12.83
C GLU A 44 1.28 17.29 -11.39
N ASN A 45 1.42 18.60 -11.16
CA ASN A 45 1.79 19.17 -9.85
C ASN A 45 0.92 18.68 -8.70
N ASP A 46 -0.40 18.64 -8.89
CA ASP A 46 -1.34 18.21 -7.84
C ASP A 46 -1.12 16.75 -7.45
N LEU A 47 -0.86 15.88 -8.44
CA LEU A 47 -0.62 14.47 -8.21
C LEU A 47 0.73 14.26 -7.52
N ARG A 48 1.77 14.98 -7.94
CA ARG A 48 3.09 14.94 -7.29
C ARG A 48 3.02 15.35 -5.83
N GLU A 49 2.37 16.47 -5.51
CA GLU A 49 2.28 16.97 -4.13
C GLU A 49 1.45 16.03 -3.25
N ARG A 50 0.40 15.41 -3.80
CA ARG A 50 -0.37 14.37 -3.10
C ARG A 50 0.47 13.12 -2.82
N PHE A 51 1.15 12.58 -3.83
CA PHE A 51 2.04 11.43 -3.65
C PHE A 51 3.11 11.72 -2.58
N ARG A 52 3.71 12.92 -2.63
CA ARG A 52 4.68 13.37 -1.62
C ARG A 52 4.06 13.44 -0.22
N ARG A 53 2.86 14.01 -0.09
CA ARG A 53 2.15 14.12 1.19
C ARG A 53 1.83 12.74 1.77
N GLU A 54 1.33 11.83 0.96
CA GLU A 54 0.99 10.46 1.38
C GLU A 54 2.24 9.68 1.80
N ALA A 55 3.32 9.79 1.02
CA ALA A 55 4.61 9.21 1.37
C ALA A 55 5.09 9.67 2.77
N LEU A 56 5.02 10.97 3.04
CA LEU A 56 5.43 11.56 4.32
C LEU A 56 4.51 11.18 5.48
N ILE A 57 3.22 10.98 5.21
CA ILE A 57 2.26 10.51 6.22
C ILE A 57 2.56 9.06 6.57
N CYS A 58 2.72 8.19 5.57
CA CYS A 58 3.03 6.77 5.78
C CYS A 58 4.40 6.56 6.43
N ALA A 59 5.38 7.44 6.15
CA ALA A 59 6.70 7.40 6.78
C ALA A 59 6.68 7.58 8.30
N ARG A 60 5.58 8.09 8.88
CA ARG A 60 5.43 8.25 10.33
C ARG A 60 4.97 6.97 11.02
N LEU A 61 4.45 6.00 10.27
CA LEU A 61 3.96 4.75 10.83
C LEU A 61 5.14 3.83 11.13
N ASN A 62 5.19 3.35 12.37
CA ASN A 62 6.12 2.30 12.79
C ASN A 62 5.40 1.32 13.71
N HIS A 63 4.97 0.20 13.14
CA HIS A 63 4.19 -0.81 13.84
C HIS A 63 4.51 -2.20 13.27
N PRO A 64 4.59 -3.27 14.09
CA PRO A 64 4.88 -4.62 13.63
C PRO A 64 3.93 -5.10 12.51
N ASN A 65 2.64 -4.71 12.58
CA ASN A 65 1.63 -5.07 11.59
C ASN A 65 1.47 -4.09 10.41
N ILE A 66 2.41 -3.18 10.20
CA ILE A 66 2.43 -2.28 9.05
C ILE A 66 3.77 -2.44 8.34
N VAL A 67 3.74 -2.40 7.00
CA VAL A 67 4.97 -2.35 6.20
C VAL A 67 5.66 -1.01 6.45
N GLN A 68 6.88 -1.07 6.98
CA GLN A 68 7.68 0.11 7.30
C GLN A 68 8.14 0.83 6.02
N VAL A 69 7.84 2.12 5.94
CA VAL A 69 8.51 3.02 4.98
C VAL A 69 9.88 3.35 5.53
N ILE A 70 10.90 3.12 4.70
CA ILE A 70 12.32 3.30 5.02
C ILE A 70 12.80 4.68 4.57
N ASP A 71 12.39 5.10 3.37
CA ASP A 71 12.91 6.29 2.72
C ASP A 71 11.89 6.81 1.69
N VAL A 72 11.99 8.10 1.36
CA VAL A 72 11.12 8.78 0.39
C VAL A 72 11.96 9.72 -0.47
N GLY A 73 11.96 9.48 -1.78
CA GLY A 73 12.50 10.41 -2.76
C GLY A 73 11.46 11.44 -3.16
N THR A 74 11.80 12.73 -3.05
CA THR A 74 10.90 13.84 -3.38
C THR A 74 11.45 14.75 -4.48
N GLU A 75 12.38 14.24 -5.29
CA GLU A 75 12.94 14.99 -6.41
C GLU A 75 11.87 15.18 -7.51
N PRO A 76 11.82 16.33 -8.21
CA PRO A 76 10.76 16.65 -9.17
C PRO A 76 10.52 15.57 -10.24
N ASP A 77 11.59 14.90 -10.69
CA ASP A 77 11.57 13.89 -11.75
C ASP A 77 11.67 12.46 -11.22
N ASN A 78 11.71 12.29 -9.88
CA ASN A 78 11.99 11.00 -9.26
C ASN A 78 11.33 10.89 -7.87
N LEU A 79 10.00 10.85 -7.90
CA LEU A 79 9.16 10.59 -6.72
C LEU A 79 9.04 9.08 -6.49
N TYR A 80 9.53 8.62 -5.34
CA TYR A 80 9.45 7.21 -4.96
C TYR A 80 9.34 7.02 -3.45
N ILE A 81 8.83 5.87 -3.07
CA ILE A 81 8.73 5.41 -1.68
C ILE A 81 9.48 4.09 -1.60
N ILE A 82 10.39 4.01 -0.64
CA ILE A 82 11.12 2.80 -0.30
C ILE A 82 10.48 2.21 0.95
N SER A 83 10.06 0.96 0.87
CA SER A 83 9.56 0.21 2.01
C SER A 83 10.36 -1.06 2.25
N GLU A 84 10.23 -1.60 3.47
CA GLU A 84 10.84 -2.88 3.79
C GLU A 84 10.34 -3.97 2.85
N TYR A 85 11.25 -4.88 2.49
CA TYR A 85 10.87 -6.09 1.81
C TYR A 85 10.32 -7.09 2.82
N VAL A 86 9.06 -7.49 2.66
CA VAL A 86 8.46 -8.57 3.45
C VAL A 86 8.69 -9.89 2.74
N ASN A 87 9.54 -10.75 3.31
CA ASN A 87 9.80 -12.08 2.79
C ASN A 87 8.61 -13.00 3.06
N GLY A 88 7.70 -13.10 2.11
CA GLY A 88 6.42 -13.75 2.31
C GLY A 88 5.55 -13.78 1.06
N VAL A 89 4.26 -14.02 1.25
CA VAL A 89 3.23 -13.94 0.21
C VAL A 89 2.10 -13.05 0.69
N ASN A 90 1.36 -12.41 -0.22
CA ASN A 90 0.12 -11.75 0.18
C ASN A 90 -0.99 -12.76 0.48
N LEU A 91 -1.94 -12.37 1.32
CA LEU A 91 -3.07 -13.19 1.75
C LEU A 91 -3.94 -13.61 0.56
N GLY A 92 -4.08 -12.78 -0.48
CA GLY A 92 -4.81 -13.15 -1.69
C GLY A 92 -4.21 -14.36 -2.41
N ALA A 93 -2.89 -14.38 -2.59
CA ALA A 93 -2.17 -15.52 -3.16
C ALA A 93 -2.24 -16.74 -2.23
N PHE A 94 -2.16 -16.54 -0.92
CA PHE A 94 -2.31 -17.60 0.07
C PHE A 94 -3.70 -18.25 0.00
N LEU A 95 -4.77 -17.45 -0.03
CA LEU A 95 -6.15 -17.92 -0.11
C LEU A 95 -6.47 -18.64 -1.42
N LYS A 96 -5.81 -18.26 -2.53
CA LYS A 96 -5.93 -19.01 -3.80
C LYS A 96 -5.36 -20.42 -3.69
N ALA A 97 -4.29 -20.61 -2.91
CA ALA A 97 -3.69 -21.92 -2.68
C ALA A 97 -4.39 -22.71 -1.57
N GLN A 98 -4.89 -22.01 -0.55
CA GLN A 98 -5.52 -22.55 0.65
C GLN A 98 -6.81 -21.75 0.96
N PRO A 99 -7.94 -22.06 0.31
CA PRO A 99 -9.17 -21.28 0.45
C PRO A 99 -9.84 -21.47 1.82
N ASP A 100 -9.71 -22.67 2.41
CA ASP A 100 -10.32 -23.00 3.69
C ASP A 100 -9.34 -22.75 4.84
N LEU A 101 -9.56 -21.66 5.56
CA LEU A 101 -8.80 -21.33 6.76
C LEU A 101 -9.51 -21.83 8.02
N PRO A 102 -8.79 -22.48 8.95
CA PRO A 102 -9.33 -22.74 10.28
C PRO A 102 -9.75 -21.44 10.95
N ILE A 103 -10.88 -21.46 11.66
CA ILE A 103 -11.41 -20.27 12.35
C ILE A 103 -10.37 -19.59 13.27
N ALA A 104 -9.50 -20.38 13.91
CA ALA A 104 -8.43 -19.85 14.75
C ALA A 104 -7.43 -18.99 13.95
N MET A 105 -7.13 -19.37 12.72
CA MET A 105 -6.24 -18.61 11.83
C MET A 105 -6.93 -17.33 11.34
N VAL A 106 -8.23 -17.40 11.01
CA VAL A 106 -9.02 -16.21 10.65
C VAL A 106 -9.01 -15.19 11.79
N LEU A 107 -9.34 -15.63 13.02
CA LEU A 107 -9.34 -14.76 14.20
C LEU A 107 -7.96 -14.15 14.48
N TRP A 108 -6.90 -14.93 14.31
CA TRP A 108 -5.53 -14.44 14.47
C TRP A 108 -5.20 -13.39 13.41
N LEU A 109 -5.44 -13.67 12.12
CA LEU A 109 -5.22 -12.71 11.03
C LEU A 109 -6.00 -11.41 11.26
N SER A 110 -7.29 -11.51 11.58
CA SER A 110 -8.13 -10.34 11.85
C SER A 110 -7.59 -9.52 13.02
N ARG A 111 -7.12 -10.16 14.10
CA ARG A 111 -6.54 -9.45 15.24
C ARG A 111 -5.29 -8.66 14.84
N GLU A 112 -4.37 -9.28 14.11
CA GLU A 112 -3.13 -8.63 13.68
C GLU A 112 -3.41 -7.45 12.73
N ILE A 113 -4.35 -7.61 11.81
CA ILE A 113 -4.77 -6.53 10.89
C ILE A 113 -5.44 -5.39 11.68
N ILE A 114 -6.33 -5.70 12.62
CA ILE A 114 -6.98 -4.68 13.46
C ILE A 114 -5.98 -3.89 14.28
N GLN A 115 -4.92 -4.53 14.81
CA GLN A 115 -3.87 -3.83 15.55
C GLN A 115 -3.13 -2.81 14.66
N GLY A 116 -2.79 -3.20 13.43
CA GLY A 116 -2.19 -2.28 12.45
C GLY A 116 -3.13 -1.14 12.06
N LEU A 117 -4.41 -1.43 11.81
CA LEU A 117 -5.42 -0.40 11.48
C LEU A 117 -5.64 0.57 12.64
N ALA A 118 -5.81 0.07 13.87
CA ALA A 118 -5.99 0.90 15.05
C ALA A 118 -4.83 1.87 15.24
N TYR A 119 -3.58 1.38 15.11
CA TYR A 119 -2.40 2.23 15.18
C TYR A 119 -2.41 3.31 14.10
N ALA A 120 -2.75 2.97 12.85
CA ALA A 120 -2.84 3.96 11.78
C ALA A 120 -3.95 5.01 12.04
N HIS A 121 -5.11 4.57 12.52
CA HIS A 121 -6.24 5.44 12.85
C HIS A 121 -5.91 6.42 14.00
N GLU A 122 -5.17 5.98 15.02
CA GLU A 122 -4.67 6.84 16.10
C GLU A 122 -3.73 7.94 15.58
N HIS A 123 -3.04 7.69 14.46
CA HIS A 123 -2.20 8.67 13.77
C HIS A 123 -2.96 9.50 12.71
N GLY A 124 -4.29 9.35 12.64
CA GLY A 124 -5.15 10.07 11.70
C GLY A 124 -5.03 9.56 10.25
N ILE A 125 -4.58 8.33 10.06
CA ILE A 125 -4.32 7.73 8.75
C ILE A 125 -5.34 6.63 8.49
N LEU A 126 -6.09 6.76 7.40
CA LEU A 126 -7.00 5.73 6.90
C LEU A 126 -6.30 4.91 5.82
N HIS A 127 -6.54 3.60 5.76
CA HIS A 127 -5.97 2.77 4.71
C HIS A 127 -6.72 2.89 3.39
N ARG A 128 -8.05 2.79 3.44
CA ARG A 128 -9.01 2.89 2.33
C ARG A 128 -8.97 1.78 1.28
N ASP A 129 -8.04 0.84 1.33
CA ASP A 129 -7.85 -0.26 0.35
C ASP A 129 -7.50 -1.57 1.04
N ILE A 130 -8.19 -1.88 2.14
CA ILE A 130 -8.02 -3.18 2.78
C ILE A 130 -8.60 -4.27 1.87
N LYS A 131 -7.74 -5.23 1.51
CA LYS A 131 -8.05 -6.41 0.72
C LYS A 131 -6.94 -7.45 0.89
N PRO A 132 -7.17 -8.74 0.60
CA PRO A 132 -6.17 -9.79 0.76
C PRO A 132 -4.83 -9.53 0.04
N GLU A 133 -4.83 -8.84 -1.09
CA GLU A 133 -3.60 -8.50 -1.82
C GLU A 133 -2.68 -7.53 -1.08
N ASN A 134 -3.23 -6.71 -0.17
CA ASN A 134 -2.49 -5.71 0.62
C ASN A 134 -2.14 -6.21 2.03
N ILE A 135 -2.39 -7.49 2.33
CA ILE A 135 -2.01 -8.12 3.59
C ILE A 135 -0.87 -9.09 3.32
N MET A 136 0.32 -8.79 3.82
CA MET A 136 1.52 -9.62 3.69
C MET A 136 1.64 -10.62 4.83
N LEU A 137 1.78 -11.90 4.48
CA LEU A 137 2.10 -12.99 5.40
C LEU A 137 3.59 -13.31 5.26
N SER A 138 4.36 -12.91 6.26
CA SER A 138 5.80 -13.13 6.30
C SER A 138 6.13 -14.57 6.69
N ARG A 139 7.25 -15.09 6.19
CA ARG A 139 7.74 -16.45 6.48
C ARG A 139 8.10 -16.66 7.95
N ASP A 140 8.37 -15.59 8.68
CA ASP A 140 8.61 -15.60 10.13
C ASP A 140 7.29 -15.60 10.95
N GLY A 141 6.13 -15.63 10.29
CA GLY A 141 4.82 -15.65 10.93
C GLY A 141 4.23 -14.26 11.19
N GLY A 142 4.87 -13.18 10.73
CA GLY A 142 4.31 -11.83 10.83
C GLY A 142 3.18 -11.56 9.84
N VAL A 143 2.22 -10.71 10.23
CA VAL A 143 1.17 -10.16 9.35
C VAL A 143 1.40 -8.67 9.23
N LYS A 144 1.55 -8.15 8.01
CA LYS A 144 1.83 -6.74 7.74
C LYS A 144 0.87 -6.17 6.71
N ILE A 145 0.32 -5.00 6.99
CA ILE A 145 -0.51 -4.25 6.06
C ILE A 145 0.39 -3.41 5.15
N SER A 146 0.23 -3.53 3.83
CA SER A 146 0.97 -2.78 2.81
C SER A 146 0.09 -1.76 2.10
N ASP A 147 0.70 -0.87 1.30
CA ASP A 147 -0.01 0.03 0.38
C ASP A 147 -1.03 0.98 1.03
N PHE A 148 -0.68 1.55 2.19
CA PHE A 148 -1.44 2.62 2.83
C PHE A 148 -1.64 3.82 1.89
N GLY A 149 -2.83 3.94 1.30
CA GLY A 149 -3.34 5.16 0.67
C GLY A 149 -2.36 5.91 -0.25
N LEU A 150 -1.52 5.21 -1.03
CA LEU A 150 -0.51 5.82 -1.91
C LEU A 150 -1.09 6.13 -3.30
N ALA A 151 -2.15 6.94 -3.36
CA ALA A 151 -2.91 7.38 -4.52
C ALA A 151 -3.98 6.40 -5.00
N ARG A 152 -5.22 6.62 -4.56
CA ARG A 152 -6.40 6.17 -5.30
C ARG A 152 -6.87 7.26 -6.25
N ALA A 153 -7.28 6.86 -7.45
CA ALA A 153 -7.84 7.77 -8.45
C ALA A 153 -9.12 8.47 -7.98
N GLU A 154 -9.82 7.92 -6.99
CA GLU A 154 -10.99 8.51 -6.34
C GLU A 154 -10.69 9.86 -5.68
N ASP A 155 -9.46 10.04 -5.17
CA ASP A 155 -9.01 11.31 -4.57
C ASP A 155 -8.52 12.32 -5.64
N LEU A 156 -8.48 11.94 -6.92
CA LEU A 156 -8.05 12.78 -8.04
C LEU A 156 -9.26 13.22 -8.89
N PRO A 157 -9.80 14.44 -8.69
CA PRO A 157 -10.97 14.92 -9.44
C PRO A 157 -10.79 14.95 -10.96
N SER A 158 -9.54 15.06 -11.41
CA SER A 158 -9.11 15.14 -12.82
C SER A 158 -8.72 13.79 -13.43
N LEU A 159 -8.69 12.72 -12.63
CA LEU A 159 -8.33 11.36 -13.03
C LEU A 159 -9.53 10.42 -12.82
N THR A 160 -10.72 10.88 -13.19
CA THR A 160 -11.79 9.98 -13.59
C THR A 160 -11.33 9.24 -14.84
N PHE A 161 -10.57 8.16 -14.65
CA PHE A 161 -10.43 7.11 -15.66
C PHE A 161 -11.85 6.76 -16.09
N GLN A 162 -12.14 6.94 -17.37
CA GLN A 162 -13.47 6.78 -17.96
C GLN A 162 -14.06 5.41 -17.58
N GLY A 163 -14.92 5.37 -16.56
CA GLY A 163 -15.75 4.21 -16.25
C GLY A 163 -15.07 3.03 -15.55
N GLU A 164 -13.81 3.13 -15.12
CA GLU A 164 -13.18 2.08 -14.30
C GLU A 164 -13.22 2.47 -12.82
N VAL A 165 -13.92 1.66 -12.01
CA VAL A 165 -13.90 1.77 -10.55
C VAL A 165 -12.47 1.46 -10.07
N VAL A 166 -11.72 2.48 -9.68
CA VAL A 166 -10.32 2.32 -9.23
C VAL A 166 -10.29 1.80 -7.80
N GLY A 167 -10.12 0.49 -7.71
CA GLY A 167 -9.97 -0.30 -6.48
C GLY A 167 -10.42 -1.73 -6.77
N THR A 168 -10.49 -2.58 -5.74
CA THR A 168 -11.16 -3.88 -5.88
C THR A 168 -12.60 -3.68 -5.40
N PRO A 169 -13.62 -3.53 -6.28
CA PRO A 169 -14.97 -3.15 -5.88
C PRO A 169 -15.58 -4.08 -4.83
N ALA A 170 -15.10 -5.33 -4.80
CA ALA A 170 -15.53 -6.36 -3.86
C ALA A 170 -15.31 -6.01 -2.38
N TYR A 171 -14.37 -5.11 -2.06
CA TYR A 171 -14.02 -4.73 -0.69
C TYR A 171 -14.34 -3.27 -0.35
N MET A 172 -14.95 -2.52 -1.27
CA MET A 172 -15.29 -1.11 -1.02
C MET A 172 -16.48 -0.98 -0.09
N SER A 173 -16.39 -0.05 0.86
CA SER A 173 -17.56 0.30 1.67
C SER A 173 -18.62 1.06 0.87
N PRO A 174 -19.90 1.04 1.31
CA PRO A 174 -20.96 1.75 0.61
C PRO A 174 -20.71 3.25 0.46
N GLU A 175 -20.11 3.88 1.46
CA GLU A 175 -19.72 5.29 1.41
C GLU A 175 -18.56 5.54 0.44
N GLN A 176 -17.59 4.63 0.31
CA GLN A 176 -16.55 4.74 -0.72
C GLN A 176 -17.16 4.64 -2.13
N ALA A 177 -18.00 3.63 -2.36
CA ALA A 177 -18.65 3.42 -3.66
C ALA A 177 -19.56 4.59 -4.09
N ARG A 178 -20.06 5.38 -3.13
CA ARG A 178 -20.89 6.56 -3.37
C ARG A 178 -20.11 7.87 -3.38
N LEU A 179 -18.78 7.82 -3.31
CA LEU A 179 -17.91 9.00 -3.17
C LEU A 179 -18.34 9.90 -1.99
N GLY A 180 -18.80 9.25 -0.91
CA GLY A 180 -19.23 9.89 0.32
C GLY A 180 -18.05 10.20 1.24
N THR A 181 -18.35 10.69 2.45
CA THR A 181 -17.33 10.91 3.47
C THR A 181 -16.87 9.58 4.04
N VAL A 182 -15.58 9.28 3.87
CA VAL A 182 -14.91 8.06 4.34
C VAL A 182 -14.27 8.33 5.70
N ASP A 183 -14.45 7.41 6.64
CA ASP A 183 -13.78 7.42 7.95
C ASP A 183 -13.25 6.02 8.30
N GLN A 184 -12.74 5.87 9.53
CA GLN A 184 -12.16 4.60 10.02
C GLN A 184 -13.10 3.38 9.90
N ARG A 185 -14.42 3.59 9.85
CA ARG A 185 -15.40 2.50 9.71
C ARG A 185 -15.36 1.88 8.32
N SER A 186 -14.90 2.61 7.30
CA SER A 186 -14.72 2.08 5.96
C SER A 186 -13.64 1.00 5.92
N ASP A 187 -12.53 1.19 6.64
CA ASP A 187 -11.48 0.17 6.76
C ASP A 187 -11.98 -1.09 7.48
N LEU A 188 -12.85 -0.92 8.47
CA LEU A 188 -13.49 -2.05 9.17
C LEU A 188 -14.50 -2.78 8.30
N PHE A 189 -15.24 -2.06 7.44
CA PHE A 189 -16.12 -2.68 6.46
C PHE A 189 -15.31 -3.52 5.47
N SER A 190 -14.22 -2.96 4.92
CA SER A 190 -13.36 -3.69 3.97
C SER A 190 -12.69 -4.92 4.58
N LEU A 191 -12.45 -4.93 5.89
CA LEU A 191 -11.92 -6.07 6.62
C LEU A 191 -12.95 -7.19 6.81
N GLY A 192 -14.23 -6.84 6.97
CA GLY A 192 -15.33 -7.77 7.25
C GLY A 192 -15.75 -8.59 6.04
#